data_AF-A0A0E2Q3V3-F1
#
_entry.id   AF-A0A0E2Q3V3-F1
#
_cell.length_a   1.000
_cell.length_b   1.000
_cell.length_c   1.000
_cell.angle_alpha   90.00
_cell.angle_beta   90.00
_cell.angle_gamma   90.00
#
_symmetry.space_group_name_H-M   'P 1'
#
loop_
_entity.id
_entity.type
_entity.pdbx_description
1 polymer ?
#
loop_
_entity_poly.entity_id
_entity_poly.type
_entity_poly.pdbx_seq_one_letter_code
_entity_poly.pdbx_strand_id
1 'polypeptide(L)'
;MKRFEYAGLTPELHQRLTLEFDALRANHRKTFNKHIMETKQCDRLQAKRYFTRFNNVIKERSKLSPATLDDMREYITDGLANDLENYLSKHCFSSYVKCRPDTDKRNAGLPEELFKQYCEEIKSLKAKYPNSFTAYIMDVKGCKYQKANSIRTAINTLYTEIGIVTPRKVIQLEGLLSRELFGKIAKYVFNKYEWPESLDSEVDRIYLEYRTKGDIGLNKESVRRTLFKAISMGL
;
A
#
# COMPACT_ATOMS: atom_id res chain seq x y z
N MET A 1 -24.94 -18.72 7.12
CA MET A 1 -23.60 -19.33 7.02
C MET A 1 -22.57 -18.31 7.46
N LYS A 2 -21.71 -18.67 8.42
CA LYS A 2 -20.54 -17.83 8.77
C LYS A 2 -19.55 -17.91 7.61
N ARG A 3 -18.96 -16.78 7.20
CA ARG A 3 -18.05 -16.68 6.05
C ARG A 3 -16.64 -16.26 6.46
N PHE A 4 -16.51 -15.55 7.58
CA PHE A 4 -15.23 -15.06 8.08
C PHE A 4 -15.17 -15.28 9.58
N GLU A 5 -14.26 -16.14 10.02
CA GLU A 5 -14.04 -16.44 11.43
C GLU A 5 -13.79 -15.14 12.21
N TYR A 6 -14.55 -14.92 13.28
CA TYR A 6 -14.50 -13.74 14.14
C TYR A 6 -14.62 -12.40 13.39
N ALA A 7 -15.25 -12.39 12.21
CA ALA A 7 -15.30 -11.24 11.30
C ALA A 7 -13.90 -10.68 10.94
N GLY A 8 -12.87 -11.51 10.97
CA GLY A 8 -11.48 -11.11 10.76
C GLY A 8 -10.84 -10.42 11.97
N LEU A 9 -11.45 -10.44 13.16
CA LEU A 9 -10.86 -9.89 14.38
C LEU A 9 -10.16 -10.98 15.19
N THR A 10 -9.49 -10.59 16.29
CA THR A 10 -9.15 -11.59 17.32
C THR A 10 -10.44 -12.08 18.00
N PRO A 11 -10.44 -13.29 18.55
CA PRO A 11 -11.59 -13.82 19.28
C PRO A 11 -12.07 -12.87 20.39
N GLU A 12 -11.15 -12.24 21.12
CA GLU A 12 -11.44 -11.34 22.23
C GLU A 12 -12.13 -10.05 21.76
N LEU A 13 -11.64 -9.46 20.66
CA LEU A 13 -12.23 -8.25 20.07
C LEU A 13 -13.61 -8.51 19.47
N HIS A 14 -13.79 -9.64 18.79
CA HIS A 14 -15.09 -10.04 18.26
C HIS A 14 -16.10 -10.32 19.37
N GLN A 15 -15.67 -10.97 20.45
CA GLN A 15 -16.51 -11.25 21.61
C GLN A 15 -16.96 -9.95 22.30
N ARG A 16 -16.04 -9.01 22.57
CA ARG A 16 -16.38 -7.70 23.14
C ARG A 16 -17.37 -6.92 22.27
N LEU A 17 -17.13 -6.91 20.95
CA LEU A 17 -18.02 -6.27 19.99
C LEU A 17 -19.43 -6.90 19.97
N THR A 18 -19.51 -8.22 20.08
CA THR A 18 -20.79 -8.92 20.14
C THR A 18 -21.55 -8.59 21.43
N LEU A 19 -20.87 -8.57 22.57
CA LEU A 19 -21.48 -8.24 23.87
C LEU A 19 -22.07 -6.83 23.90
N GLU A 20 -21.31 -5.83 23.45
CA GLU A 20 -21.81 -4.45 23.41
C GLU A 20 -22.98 -4.29 22.43
N PHE A 21 -22.89 -4.92 21.25
CA PHE A 21 -23.96 -4.84 20.25
C PHE A 21 -25.25 -5.56 20.69
N ASP A 22 -25.13 -6.70 21.39
CA ASP A 22 -26.28 -7.41 21.93
C ASP A 22 -26.94 -6.65 23.09
N ALA A 23 -26.15 -5.99 23.95
CA ALA A 23 -26.66 -5.11 25.00
C ALA A 23 -27.43 -3.91 24.41
N LEU A 24 -26.85 -3.25 23.40
CA LEU A 24 -27.50 -2.19 22.65
C LEU A 24 -28.82 -2.65 22.03
N ARG A 25 -28.84 -3.84 21.41
CA ARG A 25 -30.04 -4.40 20.81
C ARG A 25 -31.10 -4.78 21.85
N ALA A 26 -30.70 -5.19 23.05
CA ALA A 26 -31.61 -5.45 24.15
C ALA A 26 -32.32 -4.17 24.61
N ASN A 27 -31.61 -3.04 24.66
CA ASN A 27 -32.17 -1.73 25.00
C ASN A 27 -33.15 -1.20 23.93
N HIS A 28 -32.98 -1.60 22.67
CA HIS A 28 -33.76 -1.09 21.54
C HIS A 28 -34.49 -2.19 20.75
N ARG A 29 -35.00 -3.24 21.42
CA ARG A 29 -35.56 -4.47 20.79
C ARG A 29 -36.50 -4.25 19.60
N LYS A 30 -37.41 -3.27 19.67
CA LYS A 30 -38.38 -2.97 18.60
C LYS A 30 -38.09 -1.66 17.86
N THR A 31 -37.17 -0.85 18.38
CA THR A 31 -36.94 0.53 17.94
C THR A 31 -35.52 0.77 17.43
N PHE A 32 -34.69 -0.27 17.26
CA PHE A 32 -33.29 -0.10 16.86
C PHE A 32 -33.12 0.68 15.54
N ASN A 33 -33.97 0.43 14.54
CA ASN A 33 -33.94 1.21 13.30
C ASN A 33 -34.32 2.68 13.54
N LYS A 34 -35.26 2.95 14.45
CA LYS A 34 -35.64 4.33 14.83
C LYS A 34 -34.47 5.02 15.54
N HIS A 35 -33.80 4.31 16.44
CA HIS A 35 -32.60 4.79 17.11
C HIS A 35 -31.49 5.14 16.09
N ILE A 36 -31.21 4.28 15.10
CA ILE A 36 -30.24 4.60 14.04
C ILE A 36 -30.66 5.84 13.24
N MET A 37 -31.94 5.98 12.92
CA MET A 37 -32.44 7.16 12.21
C MET A 37 -32.20 8.45 13.00
N GLU A 38 -32.43 8.41 14.32
CA GLU A 38 -32.22 9.55 15.22
C GLU A 38 -30.73 9.90 15.34
N THR A 39 -29.86 8.92 15.56
CA THR A 39 -28.42 9.16 15.75
C THR A 39 -27.74 9.61 14.46
N LYS A 40 -28.02 8.95 13.32
CA LYS A 40 -27.38 9.24 12.01
C LYS A 40 -28.15 10.26 11.16
N GLN A 41 -29.28 10.77 11.64
CA GLN A 41 -30.17 11.68 10.92
C GLN A 41 -30.50 11.19 9.49
N CYS A 42 -30.89 9.92 9.37
CA CYS A 42 -31.09 9.26 8.08
C CYS A 42 -32.52 8.74 7.87
N ASP A 43 -32.86 8.42 6.62
CA ASP A 43 -34.13 7.77 6.31
C ASP A 43 -34.18 6.31 6.80
N ARG A 44 -35.38 5.74 6.80
CA ARG A 44 -35.64 4.36 7.25
C ARG A 44 -34.89 3.31 6.42
N LEU A 45 -34.65 3.57 5.15
CA LEU A 45 -34.02 2.64 4.22
C LEU A 45 -32.51 2.57 4.45
N GLN A 46 -31.87 3.72 4.72
CA GLN A 46 -30.48 3.82 5.16
C GLN A 46 -30.29 3.20 6.55
N ALA A 47 -31.18 3.46 7.50
CA ALA A 47 -31.12 2.83 8.82
C ALA A 47 -31.15 1.29 8.74
N LYS A 48 -32.01 0.74 7.86
CA LYS A 48 -32.03 -0.71 7.60
C LYS A 48 -30.73 -1.22 6.99
N ARG A 49 -30.07 -0.44 6.12
CA ARG A 49 -28.75 -0.80 5.53
C ARG A 49 -27.66 -0.82 6.60
N TYR A 50 -27.58 0.19 7.47
CA TYR A 50 -26.65 0.20 8.60
C TYR A 50 -26.86 -1.00 9.52
N PHE A 51 -28.10 -1.23 9.96
CA PHE A 51 -28.43 -2.39 10.79
C PHE A 51 -27.99 -3.70 10.14
N THR A 52 -28.25 -3.86 8.85
CA THR A 52 -27.86 -5.06 8.10
C THR A 52 -26.35 -5.24 8.05
N ARG A 53 -25.59 -4.15 7.83
CA ARG A 53 -24.11 -4.17 7.84
C ARG A 53 -23.56 -4.58 9.20
N PHE A 54 -24.03 -3.97 10.28
CA PHE A 54 -23.57 -4.28 11.63
C PHE A 54 -23.88 -5.75 11.99
N ASN A 55 -25.11 -6.18 11.75
CA ASN A 55 -25.55 -7.56 11.99
C ASN A 55 -24.76 -8.58 11.17
N ASN A 56 -24.31 -8.22 9.96
CA ASN A 56 -23.45 -9.09 9.15
C ASN A 56 -22.05 -9.24 9.75
N VAL A 57 -21.48 -8.20 10.37
CA VAL A 57 -20.20 -8.30 11.09
C VAL A 57 -20.36 -9.18 12.32
N ILE A 58 -21.36 -8.92 13.17
CA ILE A 58 -21.60 -9.71 14.39
C ILE A 58 -21.81 -11.19 14.07
N LYS A 59 -22.57 -11.49 13.00
CA LYS A 59 -22.85 -12.87 12.56
C LYS A 59 -21.75 -13.46 11.68
N GLU A 60 -20.59 -12.83 11.60
CA GLU A 60 -19.42 -13.35 10.86
C GLU A 60 -19.70 -13.58 9.37
N ARG A 61 -20.68 -12.86 8.80
CA ARG A 61 -21.05 -12.89 7.38
C ARG A 61 -20.19 -11.94 6.55
N SER A 62 -19.63 -10.91 7.19
CA SER A 62 -18.69 -9.95 6.62
C SER A 62 -17.55 -9.69 7.60
N LYS A 63 -16.37 -9.35 7.08
CA LYS A 63 -15.29 -8.82 7.92
C LYS A 63 -15.65 -7.43 8.44
N LEU A 64 -15.13 -7.05 9.61
CA LEU A 64 -15.20 -5.65 10.06
C LEU A 64 -14.28 -4.80 9.17
N SER A 65 -14.84 -3.76 8.55
CA SER A 65 -14.09 -2.80 7.76
C SER A 65 -13.97 -1.47 8.49
N PRO A 66 -12.95 -0.64 8.21
CA PRO A 66 -12.81 0.68 8.84
C PRO A 66 -14.04 1.57 8.65
N ALA A 67 -14.64 1.56 7.46
CA ALA A 67 -15.87 2.33 7.20
C ALA A 67 -17.08 1.78 7.99
N THR A 68 -17.12 0.47 8.26
CA THR A 68 -18.15 -0.10 9.13
C THR A 68 -17.89 0.23 10.59
N LEU A 69 -16.64 0.24 11.03
CA LEU A 69 -16.29 0.70 12.38
C LEU A 69 -16.68 2.16 12.60
N ASP A 70 -16.39 3.04 11.65
CA ASP A 70 -16.73 4.46 11.72
C ASP A 70 -18.25 4.68 11.90
N ASP A 71 -19.05 3.92 11.16
CA ASP A 71 -20.50 3.93 11.32
C ASP A 71 -20.95 3.36 12.67
N MET A 72 -20.20 2.42 13.26
CA MET A 72 -20.49 1.78 14.55
C MET A 72 -20.04 2.60 15.75
N ARG A 73 -19.12 3.56 15.61
CA ARG A 73 -18.51 4.33 16.71
C ARG A 73 -19.52 4.93 17.68
N GLU A 74 -20.65 5.42 17.17
CA GLU A 74 -21.72 6.03 17.98
C GLU A 74 -22.50 5.04 18.85
N TYR A 75 -22.29 3.74 18.65
CA TYR A 75 -23.08 2.67 19.25
C TYR A 75 -22.27 1.72 20.14
N ILE A 76 -20.96 1.92 20.20
CA ILE A 76 -20.02 1.13 21.00
C ILE A 76 -19.20 2.07 21.87
N THR A 77 -18.54 1.54 22.89
CA THR A 77 -17.69 2.34 23.78
C THR A 77 -16.46 2.88 23.04
N ASP A 78 -16.02 4.09 23.39
CA ASP A 78 -14.80 4.70 22.81
C ASP A 78 -13.57 3.80 23.00
N GLY A 79 -13.49 3.10 24.14
CA GLY A 79 -12.43 2.14 24.42
C GLY A 79 -12.41 0.99 23.41
N LEU A 80 -13.57 0.36 23.15
CA LEU A 80 -13.66 -0.70 22.14
C LEU A 80 -13.45 -0.15 20.71
N ALA A 81 -13.97 1.03 20.39
CA ALA A 81 -13.76 1.67 19.09
C ALA A 81 -12.27 1.90 18.80
N ASN A 82 -11.53 2.42 19.79
CA ASN A 82 -10.08 2.65 19.68
C ASN A 82 -9.30 1.35 19.57
N ASP A 83 -9.65 0.32 20.34
CA ASP A 83 -9.02 -1.00 20.24
C ASP A 83 -9.24 -1.63 18.84
N LEU A 84 -10.46 -1.54 18.32
CA LEU A 84 -10.81 -2.01 16.98
C LEU A 84 -10.10 -1.21 15.90
N GLU A 85 -10.01 0.12 16.02
CA GLU A 85 -9.26 0.95 15.08
C GLU A 85 -7.75 0.62 15.09
N ASN A 86 -7.17 0.45 16.28
CA ASN A 86 -5.79 0.02 16.45
C ASN A 86 -5.55 -1.36 15.83
N TYR A 87 -6.50 -2.29 15.97
CA TYR A 87 -6.41 -3.60 15.34
C TYR A 87 -6.55 -3.52 13.82
N LEU A 88 -7.56 -2.82 13.31
CA LEU A 88 -7.82 -2.69 11.88
C LEU A 88 -6.71 -1.94 11.14
N SER A 89 -6.08 -0.94 11.78
CA SER A 89 -4.93 -0.22 11.23
C SER A 89 -3.70 -1.12 11.11
N LYS A 90 -3.49 -2.05 12.04
CA LYS A 90 -2.40 -3.03 12.01
C LYS A 90 -2.68 -4.21 11.07
N HIS A 91 -3.95 -4.59 10.87
CA HIS A 91 -4.33 -5.85 10.20
C HIS A 91 -5.12 -5.72 8.89
N CYS A 92 -5.29 -4.50 8.35
CA CYS A 92 -5.68 -4.17 6.97
C CYS A 92 -6.63 -5.18 6.25
N PHE A 93 -7.92 -5.19 6.61
CA PHE A 93 -8.94 -5.89 5.82
C PHE A 93 -9.37 -5.05 4.62
N SER A 94 -8.82 -5.40 3.46
CA SER A 94 -9.04 -4.78 2.15
C SER A 94 -10.52 -4.54 1.81
N SER A 95 -10.90 -3.25 1.75
CA SER A 95 -11.76 -2.68 0.70
C SER A 95 -11.86 -1.14 0.75
N TYR A 96 -11.37 -0.48 1.81
CA TYR A 96 -11.35 0.99 1.89
C TYR A 96 -9.94 1.55 1.62
N VAL A 97 -9.89 2.60 0.81
CA VAL A 97 -8.75 3.14 0.03
C VAL A 97 -7.64 3.81 0.88
N LYS A 98 -7.40 3.43 2.15
CA LYS A 98 -6.39 4.11 2.99
C LYS A 98 -5.42 3.24 3.79
N CYS A 99 -5.40 1.92 3.64
CA CYS A 99 -4.37 1.10 4.28
C CYS A 99 -3.84 -0.02 3.36
N ARG A 100 -3.01 0.35 2.39
CA ARG A 100 -1.81 -0.44 2.10
C ARG A 100 -0.64 0.54 2.08
N PRO A 101 0.41 0.35 2.90
CA PRO A 101 1.65 1.11 2.71
C PRO A 101 2.21 0.94 1.29
N ASP A 102 1.88 -0.17 0.62
CA ASP A 102 2.27 -0.45 -0.78
C ASP A 102 1.35 0.20 -1.85
N THR A 103 0.22 0.80 -1.46
CA THR A 103 -0.60 1.63 -2.38
C THR A 103 -0.62 3.09 -2.01
N ASP A 104 0.13 3.50 -0.98
CA ASP A 104 0.46 4.90 -0.83
C ASP A 104 1.39 5.28 -1.99
N LYS A 105 0.80 5.93 -3.00
CA LYS A 105 1.51 6.39 -4.19
C LYS A 105 2.19 7.73 -3.95
N ARG A 106 2.03 8.32 -2.75
CA ARG A 106 2.69 9.55 -2.38
C ARG A 106 4.19 9.42 -2.61
N ASN A 107 4.78 10.45 -3.19
CA ASN A 107 6.19 10.49 -3.55
C ASN A 107 6.65 9.30 -4.41
N ALA A 108 5.73 8.71 -5.19
CA ALA A 108 5.93 7.47 -5.93
C ALA A 108 6.48 6.31 -5.09
N GLY A 109 6.19 6.28 -3.79
CA GLY A 109 6.68 5.27 -2.86
C GLY A 109 8.15 5.41 -2.46
N LEU A 110 8.80 6.52 -2.81
CA LEU A 110 10.15 6.92 -2.37
C LEU A 110 10.09 7.80 -1.10
N PRO A 111 11.21 7.92 -0.35
CA PRO A 111 11.34 8.97 0.66
C PRO A 111 11.15 10.36 0.06
N GLU A 112 10.55 11.28 0.81
CA GLU A 112 10.15 12.60 0.30
C GLU A 112 11.31 13.39 -0.32
N GLU A 113 12.46 13.42 0.34
CA GLU A 113 13.65 14.12 -0.17
C GLU A 113 14.15 13.51 -1.48
N LEU A 114 14.11 12.18 -1.58
CA LEU A 114 14.55 11.45 -2.76
C LEU A 114 13.60 11.67 -3.94
N PHE A 115 12.31 11.76 -3.67
CA PHE A 115 11.30 12.10 -4.67
C PHE A 115 11.42 13.55 -5.16
N LYS A 116 11.69 14.51 -4.27
CA LYS A 116 11.96 15.90 -4.66
C LYS A 116 13.16 16.00 -5.61
N GLN A 117 14.26 15.31 -5.29
CA GLN A 117 15.44 15.25 -6.17
C GLN A 117 15.10 14.64 -7.54
N TYR A 118 14.32 13.55 -7.56
CA TYR A 118 13.81 12.96 -8.79
C TYR A 118 12.98 13.94 -9.62
N CYS A 119 12.04 14.66 -9.01
CA CYS A 119 11.21 15.62 -9.71
C CYS A 119 12.03 16.77 -10.32
N GLU A 120 13.03 17.29 -9.59
CA GLU A 120 13.90 18.36 -10.10
C GLU A 120 14.79 17.92 -11.28
N GLU A 121 15.35 16.70 -11.22
CA GLU A 121 16.12 16.16 -12.36
C GLU A 121 15.22 15.91 -13.57
N ILE A 122 14.04 15.32 -13.40
CA ILE A 122 13.09 15.10 -14.51
C ILE A 122 12.60 16.42 -15.10
N LYS A 123 12.35 17.43 -14.27
CA LYS A 123 11.96 18.77 -14.73
C LYS A 123 13.07 19.41 -15.56
N SER A 124 14.31 19.34 -15.08
CA SER A 124 15.51 19.82 -15.78
C SER A 124 15.71 19.09 -17.12
N LEU A 125 15.53 17.77 -17.14
CA LEU A 125 15.64 16.96 -18.36
C LEU A 125 14.55 17.30 -19.38
N LYS A 126 13.30 17.45 -18.95
CA LYS A 126 12.19 17.86 -19.83
C LYS A 126 12.40 19.27 -20.39
N ALA A 127 12.93 20.19 -19.59
CA ALA A 127 13.25 21.55 -20.05
C ALA A 127 14.38 21.56 -21.09
N LYS A 128 15.36 20.65 -20.98
CA LYS A 128 16.43 20.48 -21.96
C LYS A 128 15.94 19.85 -23.27
N TYR A 129 14.89 19.03 -23.21
CA TYR A 129 14.36 18.27 -24.36
C TYR A 129 12.82 18.39 -24.51
N PRO A 130 12.26 19.61 -24.66
CA PRO A 130 10.82 19.84 -24.56
C PRO A 130 9.97 19.05 -25.56
N ASN A 131 10.47 18.89 -26.80
CA ASN A 131 9.78 18.14 -27.87
C ASN A 131 10.51 16.86 -28.29
N SER A 132 11.68 16.60 -27.70
CA SER A 132 12.59 15.51 -28.09
C SER A 132 12.90 14.54 -26.96
N PHE A 133 12.20 14.62 -25.82
CA PHE A 133 12.46 13.76 -24.67
C PHE A 133 12.40 12.26 -25.00
N THR A 134 11.53 11.85 -25.94
CA THR A 134 11.48 10.44 -26.39
C THR A 134 12.70 10.07 -27.22
N ALA A 135 13.17 10.97 -28.09
CA ALA A 135 14.38 10.76 -28.88
C ALA A 135 15.63 10.71 -27.98
N TYR A 136 15.70 11.56 -26.96
CA TYR A 136 16.74 11.49 -25.93
C TYR A 136 16.75 10.14 -25.21
N ILE A 137 15.59 9.62 -24.81
CA ILE A 137 15.51 8.27 -24.20
C ILE A 137 15.96 7.19 -25.19
N MET A 138 15.63 7.30 -26.48
CA MET A 138 16.09 6.35 -27.49
C MET A 138 17.61 6.34 -27.61
N ASP A 139 18.24 7.51 -27.61
CA ASP A 139 19.70 7.69 -27.69
C ASP A 139 20.40 7.08 -26.47
N VAL A 140 19.98 7.48 -25.26
CA VAL A 140 20.56 6.96 -24.00
C VAL A 140 20.39 5.46 -23.84
N LYS A 141 19.21 4.92 -24.23
CA LYS A 141 18.90 3.50 -24.05
C LYS A 141 19.26 2.62 -25.26
N GLY A 142 19.72 3.21 -26.36
CA GLY A 142 19.97 2.52 -27.63
C GLY A 142 18.75 1.70 -28.10
N CYS A 143 17.53 2.24 -28.00
CA CYS A 143 16.30 1.46 -28.19
C CYS A 143 15.32 2.04 -29.21
N LYS A 144 14.43 1.18 -29.72
CA LYS A 144 13.36 1.59 -30.64
C LYS A 144 12.33 2.48 -29.93
N TYR A 145 11.63 3.30 -30.72
CA TYR A 145 10.61 4.25 -30.26
C TYR A 145 9.60 3.65 -29.27
N GLN A 146 9.09 2.44 -29.52
CA GLN A 146 8.09 1.80 -28.65
C GLN A 146 8.61 1.62 -27.21
N LYS A 147 9.87 1.18 -27.05
CA LYS A 147 10.49 0.99 -25.74
C LYS A 147 10.77 2.33 -25.07
N ALA A 148 11.27 3.31 -25.81
CA ALA A 148 11.49 4.67 -25.29
C ALA A 148 10.19 5.35 -24.85
N ASN A 149 9.11 5.20 -25.62
CA ASN A 149 7.80 5.74 -25.29
C ASN A 149 7.23 5.07 -24.02
N SER A 150 7.42 3.76 -23.85
CA SER A 150 7.05 3.05 -22.62
C SER A 150 7.81 3.60 -21.40
N ILE A 151 9.12 3.85 -21.52
CA ILE A 151 9.94 4.44 -20.45
C ILE A 151 9.49 5.87 -20.14
N ARG A 152 9.22 6.69 -21.17
CA ARG A 152 8.66 8.04 -21.00
C ARG A 152 7.36 8.00 -20.21
N THR A 153 6.45 7.10 -20.56
CA THR A 153 5.18 6.93 -19.84
C THR A 153 5.43 6.52 -18.39
N ALA A 154 6.36 5.60 -18.12
CA ALA A 154 6.73 5.22 -16.77
C ALA A 154 7.24 6.42 -15.95
N ILE A 155 8.15 7.23 -16.51
CA ILE A 155 8.65 8.48 -15.89
C ILE A 155 7.50 9.42 -15.54
N ASN A 156 6.58 9.64 -16.48
CA ASN A 156 5.43 10.52 -16.26
C ASN A 156 4.50 9.98 -15.17
N THR A 157 4.22 8.68 -15.17
CA THR A 157 3.39 8.03 -14.13
C THR A 157 4.01 8.15 -12.74
N LEU A 158 5.34 8.10 -12.62
CA LEU A 158 6.04 8.30 -11.36
C LEU A 158 6.03 9.78 -10.94
N TYR A 159 6.29 10.68 -11.88
CA TYR A 159 6.31 12.12 -11.65
C TYR A 159 4.96 12.67 -11.19
N THR A 160 3.85 12.11 -11.70
CA THR A 160 2.49 12.48 -11.28
C THR A 160 1.96 11.67 -10.11
N GLU A 161 2.79 10.85 -9.47
CA GLU A 161 2.40 10.02 -8.31
C GLU A 161 1.21 9.07 -8.61
N ILE A 162 0.99 8.74 -9.89
CA ILE A 162 -0.05 7.79 -10.31
C ILE A 162 0.39 6.35 -10.04
N GLY A 163 1.69 6.10 -9.92
CA GLY A 163 2.24 4.79 -9.55
C GLY A 163 3.52 4.87 -8.74
N ILE A 164 3.91 3.73 -8.18
CA ILE A 164 5.11 3.58 -7.35
C ILE A 164 6.34 3.17 -8.15
N VAL A 165 7.53 3.48 -7.64
CA VAL A 165 8.82 3.00 -8.19
C VAL A 165 9.03 1.54 -7.79
N THR A 166 8.87 0.64 -8.75
CA THR A 166 9.13 -0.80 -8.58
C THR A 166 10.51 -1.17 -9.15
N PRO A 167 11.08 -2.34 -8.80
CA PRO A 167 12.36 -2.79 -9.33
C PRO A 167 12.46 -2.70 -10.86
N ARG A 168 11.42 -3.11 -11.58
CA ARG A 168 11.37 -3.01 -13.05
C ARG A 168 11.43 -1.57 -13.57
N LYS A 169 10.81 -0.62 -12.86
CA LYS A 169 10.88 0.81 -13.21
C LYS A 169 12.25 1.41 -12.90
N VAL A 170 12.92 0.96 -11.84
CA VAL A 170 14.31 1.38 -11.57
C VAL A 170 15.20 1.03 -12.75
N ILE A 171 15.13 -0.20 -13.26
CA ILE A 171 15.91 -0.61 -14.46
C ILE A 171 15.57 0.29 -15.67
N GLN A 172 14.31 0.68 -15.82
CA GLN A 172 13.91 1.61 -16.89
C GLN A 172 14.53 3.01 -16.74
N LEU A 173 14.76 3.49 -15.52
CA LEU A 173 15.33 4.81 -15.22
C LEU A 173 16.87 4.87 -15.34
N GLU A 174 17.54 3.72 -15.41
CA GLU A 174 19.01 3.63 -15.48
C GLU A 174 19.59 4.48 -16.61
N GLY A 175 20.64 5.26 -16.33
CA GLY A 175 21.27 6.15 -17.30
C GLY A 175 20.49 7.41 -17.69
N LEU A 176 19.23 7.56 -17.26
CA LEU A 176 18.43 8.78 -17.50
C LEU A 176 18.55 9.80 -16.37
N LEU A 177 18.85 9.35 -15.15
CA LEU A 177 19.07 10.20 -13.98
C LEU A 177 20.57 10.34 -13.71
N SER A 178 20.94 11.31 -12.88
CA SER A 178 22.30 11.42 -12.36
C SER A 178 22.70 10.12 -11.66
N ARG A 179 23.98 9.78 -11.77
CA ARG A 179 24.53 8.54 -11.20
C ARG A 179 24.27 8.45 -9.68
N GLU A 180 24.38 9.57 -8.98
CA GLU A 180 24.17 9.64 -7.54
C GLU A 180 22.70 9.40 -7.17
N LEU A 181 21.77 10.12 -7.79
CA LEU A 181 20.34 9.98 -7.51
C LEU A 181 19.84 8.57 -7.86
N PHE A 182 20.25 8.07 -9.03
CA PHE A 182 19.89 6.72 -9.46
C PHE A 182 20.35 5.67 -8.46
N GLY A 183 21.60 5.74 -7.99
CA GLY A 183 22.14 4.80 -7.01
C GLY A 183 21.37 4.81 -5.68
N LYS A 184 20.95 5.99 -5.20
CA LYS A 184 20.10 6.12 -4.00
C LYS A 184 18.72 5.48 -4.20
N ILE A 185 18.08 5.73 -5.34
CA ILE A 185 16.78 5.13 -5.69
C ILE A 185 16.89 3.62 -5.81
N ALA A 186 17.89 3.12 -6.52
CA ALA A 186 18.13 1.68 -6.69
C ALA A 186 18.34 0.99 -5.34
N LYS A 187 19.22 1.54 -4.49
CA LYS A 187 19.47 1.03 -3.13
C LYS A 187 18.19 0.96 -2.29
N TYR A 188 17.34 1.99 -2.35
CA TYR A 188 16.10 2.01 -1.59
C TYR A 188 15.11 0.95 -2.11
N VAL A 189 14.84 0.96 -3.42
CA VAL A 189 13.80 0.12 -4.03
C VAL A 189 14.16 -1.36 -3.96
N PHE A 190 15.41 -1.74 -4.27
CA PHE A 190 15.87 -3.12 -4.19
C PHE A 190 16.07 -3.63 -2.75
N ASN A 191 16.03 -2.76 -1.74
CA ASN A 191 15.97 -3.20 -0.34
C ASN A 191 14.54 -3.24 0.21
N LYS A 192 13.58 -2.62 -0.48
CA LYS A 192 12.18 -2.50 -0.03
C LYS A 192 11.27 -3.53 -0.67
N TYR A 193 11.45 -3.83 -1.95
CA TYR A 193 10.54 -4.70 -2.70
C TYR A 193 11.23 -5.96 -3.17
N GLU A 194 10.50 -7.08 -3.16
CA GLU A 194 10.88 -8.30 -3.87
C GLU A 194 10.80 -8.10 -5.39
N TRP A 195 11.61 -8.87 -6.11
CA TRP A 195 11.58 -8.94 -7.58
C TRP A 195 11.76 -10.39 -8.06
N PRO A 196 11.21 -10.73 -9.24
CA PRO A 196 11.40 -12.04 -9.83
C PRO A 196 12.86 -12.26 -10.24
N GLU A 197 13.33 -13.51 -10.15
CA GLU A 197 14.70 -13.93 -10.51
C GLU A 197 15.09 -13.52 -11.94
N SER A 198 14.11 -13.35 -12.83
CA SER A 198 14.33 -12.85 -14.19
C SER A 198 14.97 -11.45 -14.26
N LEU A 199 15.01 -10.71 -13.14
CA LEU A 199 15.65 -9.39 -13.06
C LEU A 199 17.00 -9.43 -12.33
N ASP A 200 17.43 -10.59 -11.82
CA ASP A 200 18.65 -10.69 -11.00
C ASP A 200 19.88 -10.20 -11.79
N SER A 201 20.00 -10.54 -13.08
CA SER A 201 21.15 -10.12 -13.90
C SER A 201 21.27 -8.59 -14.04
N GLU A 202 20.15 -7.89 -14.22
CA GLU A 202 20.13 -6.44 -14.33
C GLU A 202 20.32 -5.78 -12.98
N VAL A 203 19.75 -6.36 -11.92
CA VAL A 203 19.93 -5.86 -10.55
C VAL A 203 21.39 -6.00 -10.11
N ASP A 204 22.02 -7.13 -10.38
CA ASP A 204 23.43 -7.39 -10.09
C ASP A 204 24.35 -6.44 -10.86
N ARG A 205 24.07 -6.20 -12.16
CA ARG A 205 24.79 -5.19 -12.94
C ARG A 205 24.63 -3.80 -12.31
N ILE A 206 23.41 -3.38 -11.99
CA ILE A 206 23.13 -2.08 -11.38
C ILE A 206 23.83 -1.96 -10.03
N TYR A 207 23.86 -3.04 -9.23
CA TYR A 207 24.56 -3.07 -7.96
C TYR A 207 26.05 -2.77 -8.14
N LEU A 208 26.70 -3.43 -9.09
CA LEU A 208 28.12 -3.24 -9.38
C LEU A 208 28.42 -1.83 -9.90
N GLU A 209 27.58 -1.32 -10.80
CA GLU A 209 27.82 -0.06 -11.50
C GLU A 209 27.49 1.19 -10.66
N TYR A 210 26.46 1.11 -9.81
CA TYR A 210 25.94 2.25 -9.04
C TYR A 210 26.19 2.15 -7.54
N ARG A 211 27.19 1.35 -7.15
CA ARG A 211 27.55 1.09 -5.75
C ARG A 211 27.80 2.38 -4.97
N THR A 212 26.85 2.74 -4.10
CA THR A 212 27.10 3.60 -2.95
C THR A 212 27.49 2.68 -1.79
N LYS A 213 28.52 3.00 -1.00
CA LYS A 213 28.98 2.16 0.13
C LYS A 213 27.78 1.68 0.96
N GLY A 214 27.45 0.39 0.89
CA GLY A 214 26.30 -0.23 1.55
C GLY A 214 25.73 -1.43 0.78
N ASP A 215 24.86 -2.18 1.45
CA ASP A 215 24.41 -3.49 0.99
C ASP A 215 23.04 -3.42 0.30
N ILE A 216 23.02 -3.55 -1.02
CA ILE A 216 21.78 -3.60 -1.81
C ILE A 216 21.29 -5.04 -1.87
N GLY A 217 20.01 -5.27 -1.60
CA GLY A 217 19.38 -6.59 -1.67
C GLY A 217 19.53 -7.45 -0.41
N LEU A 218 20.31 -7.04 0.61
CA LEU A 218 20.40 -7.79 1.88
C LEU A 218 19.07 -7.83 2.64
N ASN A 219 18.20 -6.84 2.43
CA ASN A 219 16.89 -6.81 3.06
C ASN A 219 15.82 -7.62 2.31
N LYS A 220 16.16 -8.16 1.13
CA LYS A 220 15.28 -9.06 0.37
C LYS A 220 14.96 -10.27 1.25
N GLU A 221 13.68 -10.57 1.41
CA GLU A 221 13.20 -11.65 2.25
C GLU A 221 13.71 -13.01 1.76
N SER A 222 13.78 -13.20 0.44
CA SER A 222 14.39 -14.40 -0.15
C SER A 222 15.88 -14.53 0.19
N VAL A 223 16.66 -13.45 0.10
CA VAL A 223 18.09 -13.43 0.51
C VAL A 223 18.23 -13.71 2.00
N ARG A 224 17.42 -13.07 2.85
CA ARG A 224 17.42 -13.31 4.29
C ARG A 224 17.08 -14.75 4.64
N ARG A 225 16.08 -15.35 3.98
CA ARG A 225 15.71 -16.76 4.16
C ARG A 225 16.87 -17.68 3.75
N THR A 226 17.53 -17.40 2.63
CA THR A 226 18.69 -18.17 2.17
C THR A 226 19.87 -18.04 3.13
N LEU A 227 20.20 -16.83 3.58
CA LEU A 227 21.26 -16.59 4.56
C LEU A 227 20.94 -17.27 5.90
N PHE A 228 19.71 -17.13 6.40
CA PHE A 228 19.26 -17.80 7.62
C PHE A 228 19.36 -19.32 7.50
N LYS A 229 18.98 -19.88 6.33
CA LYS A 229 19.09 -21.31 6.05
C LYS A 229 20.55 -21.77 6.01
N ALA A 230 21.45 -21.01 5.38
CA ALA A 230 22.88 -21.30 5.34
C ALA A 230 23.49 -21.29 6.75
N ILE A 231 23.20 -20.25 7.54
CA ILE A 231 23.63 -20.14 8.94
C ILE A 231 23.08 -21.31 9.78
N SER A 232 21.80 -21.66 9.62
CA SER A 232 21.18 -22.79 10.32
C SER A 232 21.77 -24.14 9.93
N MET A 233 22.38 -24.24 8.74
CA MET A 233 23.09 -25.42 8.25
C MET A 233 24.59 -25.42 8.63
N GLY A 234 25.09 -24.36 9.26
CA GLY A 234 26.51 -24.22 9.65
C GLY A 234 27.46 -23.99 8.48
N LEU A 235 26.96 -23.46 7.35
CA LEU A 235 27.75 -23.08 6.17
C LEU A 235 28.38 -21.69 6.30
#